data_AF-A0A6A4QXQ9-F1
#
_entry.id   AF-A0A6A4QXQ9-F1
#
_cell.length_a   1.000
_cell.length_b   1.000
_cell.length_c   1.000
_cell.angle_alpha   90.00
_cell.angle_beta   90.00
_cell.angle_gamma   90.00
#
_symmetry.space_group_name_H-M   'P 1'
#
loop_
_entity.id
_entity.type
_entity.pdbx_description
1 polymer ?
#
loop_
_entity_poly.entity_id
_entity_poly.type
_entity_poly.pdbx_seq_one_letter_code
_entity_poly.pdbx_strand_id
1 'polypeptide(L)'
;MAGIVSEESVEGISSGQHYHSGEALAEWRLSEQVENGITSTSPPYWDTDDEEDRGLKPSKLYGKYTWKIEKFSQISKRELRSNAFEIGGYKWYILIYPQGCDVCNHLSLFLCVANHDELLPGWRHFAQFTIAIANKDPKKSKHSDTLHRFWKKEHDWGWKKFMELSKVYDGFVDTSDYLIIKAQVQVIREKSDRPFRCLDRQYRRELVRVYLTNIEQICRRFVEERRSKLRKLIDDKARWSSFFAFWGRIDQNSRCHMSREKTDVILKVVVKHFFIEKEVASTLVMDSLYSGLKALEGQTKGIKVRVKLLGAEEMPAPIVHVENNMFVLVDDVLLLLERAATEPLPPKDEKGPQNRTKDGNSGEDFDNDSMERDEMRLTELGRRTLEIFVLVHVFRVLHQLSVFPPMF
;
A
#
# COMPACT_ATOMS: atom_id res chain seq x y z
N MET A 1 -23.74 -71.84 -33.44
CA MET A 1 -23.69 -72.92 -34.45
C MET A 1 -23.47 -72.25 -35.80
N ALA A 2 -22.30 -72.48 -36.42
CA ALA A 2 -21.85 -72.06 -37.76
C ALA A 2 -21.84 -70.54 -38.05
N GLY A 3 -20.88 -69.94 -38.76
CA GLY A 3 -19.69 -70.39 -39.50
C GLY A 3 -18.96 -69.13 -40.02
N ILE A 4 -17.62 -69.13 -40.07
CA ILE A 4 -16.79 -69.32 -41.29
C ILE A 4 -16.68 -68.00 -42.11
N VAL A 5 -15.57 -67.25 -42.04
CA VAL A 5 -14.22 -67.39 -42.67
C VAL A 5 -14.16 -66.79 -44.09
N SER A 6 -13.09 -66.01 -44.33
CA SER A 6 -12.22 -65.93 -45.53
C SER A 6 -11.67 -64.49 -45.69
N GLU A 7 -10.39 -64.23 -45.41
CA GLU A 7 -9.17 -64.40 -46.26
C GLU A 7 -8.82 -63.08 -46.99
N GLU A 8 -7.68 -62.47 -46.65
CA GLU A 8 -6.42 -62.38 -47.45
C GLU A 8 -6.56 -61.45 -48.68
N SER A 9 -5.61 -60.64 -49.15
CA SER A 9 -4.19 -60.32 -48.96
C SER A 9 -3.99 -59.00 -49.77
N VAL A 10 -2.95 -58.17 -49.63
CA VAL A 10 -1.67 -58.21 -50.36
C VAL A 10 -0.93 -56.90 -50.06
N GLU A 11 0.39 -57.02 -49.97
CA GLU A 11 1.43 -56.02 -49.73
C GLU A 11 1.54 -54.89 -50.79
N GLY A 12 2.20 -53.80 -50.39
CA GLY A 12 2.73 -52.79 -51.30
C GLY A 12 3.71 -51.85 -50.60
N ILE A 13 4.99 -52.22 -50.57
CA ILE A 13 6.12 -51.40 -50.15
C ILE A 13 6.45 -50.39 -51.26
N SER A 14 6.61 -49.10 -50.91
CA SER A 14 7.51 -48.20 -51.65
C SER A 14 8.03 -47.07 -50.77
N SER A 15 9.35 -46.91 -50.82
CA SER A 15 10.20 -45.99 -50.08
C SER A 15 10.17 -44.55 -50.60
N GLY A 16 10.28 -43.57 -49.71
CA GLY A 16 10.67 -42.20 -50.04
C GLY A 16 10.88 -41.35 -48.79
N GLN A 17 12.15 -41.08 -48.44
CA GLN A 17 12.55 -40.20 -47.34
C GLN A 17 12.20 -38.73 -47.63
N HIS A 18 11.80 -37.95 -46.61
CA HIS A 18 12.26 -36.57 -46.40
C HIS A 18 11.88 -36.05 -44.99
N TYR A 19 12.77 -35.22 -44.43
CA TYR A 19 12.82 -34.67 -43.06
C TYR A 19 11.75 -33.58 -42.75
N HIS A 20 11.60 -33.30 -41.43
CA HIS A 20 11.01 -32.13 -40.71
C HIS A 20 9.72 -32.47 -39.92
N SER A 21 9.71 -32.51 -38.58
CA SER A 21 9.80 -31.44 -37.56
C SER A 21 8.60 -30.48 -37.51
N GLY A 22 7.85 -30.54 -36.40
CA GLY A 22 7.13 -29.40 -35.83
C GLY A 22 5.61 -29.32 -36.07
N GLU A 23 4.90 -29.02 -34.99
CA GLU A 23 3.53 -28.44 -34.92
C GLU A 23 2.32 -29.38 -35.13
N ALA A 24 1.82 -29.91 -34.01
CA ALA A 24 0.42 -30.31 -33.89
C ALA A 24 -0.42 -29.11 -33.42
N LEU A 25 -0.99 -28.41 -34.41
CA LEU A 25 -2.09 -27.48 -34.30
C LEU A 25 -3.41 -28.28 -34.23
N ALA A 26 -4.22 -28.07 -33.18
CA ALA A 26 -5.64 -28.46 -33.15
C ALA A 26 -6.41 -27.38 -32.37
N GLU A 27 -6.96 -26.40 -33.08
CA GLU A 27 -8.38 -26.33 -33.46
C GLU A 27 -9.35 -26.34 -32.27
N TRP A 28 -9.81 -25.14 -31.90
CA TRP A 28 -11.12 -24.98 -31.29
C TRP A 28 -11.94 -23.96 -32.07
N ARG A 29 -13.10 -24.45 -32.52
CA ARG A 29 -14.06 -23.80 -33.41
C ARG A 29 -14.67 -22.56 -32.77
N LEU A 30 -14.66 -21.47 -33.54
CA LEU A 30 -15.57 -20.34 -33.39
C LEU A 30 -16.99 -20.78 -33.79
N SER A 31 -17.92 -20.68 -32.86
CA SER A 31 -19.34 -20.55 -33.19
C SER A 31 -19.77 -19.20 -32.62
N GLU A 32 -20.01 -18.24 -33.52
CA GLU A 32 -20.66 -16.98 -33.17
C GLU A 32 -22.07 -17.26 -32.67
N GLN A 33 -22.44 -16.66 -31.54
CA GLN A 33 -23.79 -16.18 -31.31
C GLN A 33 -23.71 -14.89 -30.48
N VAL A 34 -24.11 -13.82 -31.15
CA VAL A 34 -24.40 -12.48 -30.66
C VAL A 34 -25.53 -12.56 -29.62
N GLU A 35 -25.38 -11.92 -28.46
CA GLU A 35 -26.32 -10.91 -27.97
C GLU A 35 -25.98 -10.39 -26.55
N ASN A 36 -26.05 -9.06 -26.45
CA ASN A 36 -26.40 -8.23 -25.30
C ASN A 36 -25.31 -7.93 -24.26
N GLY A 37 -24.82 -6.69 -24.38
CA GLY A 37 -23.97 -6.03 -23.42
C GLY A 37 -24.61 -5.90 -22.06
N ILE A 38 -23.85 -6.32 -21.05
CA ILE A 38 -24.02 -5.86 -19.68
C ILE A 38 -22.64 -5.37 -19.26
N THR A 39 -22.50 -4.05 -19.11
CA THR A 39 -21.37 -3.41 -18.48
C THR A 39 -21.26 -3.92 -17.04
N SER A 40 -20.22 -4.71 -16.76
CA SER A 40 -19.90 -5.13 -15.40
C SER A 40 -19.33 -3.93 -14.64
N THR A 41 -20.18 -3.27 -13.85
CA THR A 41 -19.90 -2.08 -13.03
C THR A 41 -19.37 -2.45 -11.63
N SER A 42 -18.32 -3.26 -11.54
CA SER A 42 -17.75 -3.58 -10.22
C SER A 42 -16.88 -2.41 -9.75
N PRO A 43 -17.19 -1.77 -8.60
CA PRO A 43 -16.37 -0.68 -8.07
C PRO A 43 -14.97 -1.18 -7.68
N PRO A 44 -13.94 -0.33 -7.74
CA PRO A 44 -12.60 -0.71 -7.27
C PRO A 44 -12.60 -1.10 -5.78
N TYR A 45 -11.52 -1.77 -5.32
CA TYR A 45 -11.40 -2.27 -3.95
C TYR A 45 -11.54 -1.18 -2.86
N TRP A 46 -11.55 0.11 -3.17
CA TRP A 46 -11.81 1.17 -2.19
C TRP A 46 -13.24 1.71 -2.22
N ASP A 47 -14.04 1.30 -3.22
CA ASP A 47 -15.36 1.86 -3.55
C ASP A 47 -16.49 0.82 -3.45
N THR A 48 -16.17 -0.40 -3.00
CA THR A 48 -17.18 -1.37 -2.55
C THR A 48 -17.69 -0.97 -1.17
N ASP A 49 -18.52 0.07 -1.12
CA ASP A 49 -19.50 0.22 -0.05
C ASP A 49 -20.53 -0.90 -0.26
N ASP A 50 -20.21 -2.10 0.21
CA ASP A 50 -21.18 -3.19 0.23
C ASP A 50 -22.33 -2.75 1.17
N GLU A 51 -23.48 -2.40 0.59
CA GLU A 51 -24.71 -2.03 1.32
C GLU A 51 -25.24 -3.16 2.24
N GLU A 52 -24.57 -4.32 2.26
CA GLU A 52 -24.83 -5.45 3.17
C GLU A 52 -24.08 -5.35 4.52
N ASP A 53 -23.24 -4.34 4.74
CA ASP A 53 -22.46 -4.20 5.97
C ASP A 53 -23.30 -3.66 7.14
N ARG A 54 -23.58 -4.51 8.15
CA ARG A 54 -24.30 -4.14 9.40
C ARG A 54 -23.52 -3.19 10.34
N GLY A 55 -22.55 -2.43 9.85
CA GLY A 55 -21.74 -1.46 10.60
C GLY A 55 -22.15 0.00 10.37
N LEU A 56 -21.76 0.90 11.30
CA LEU A 56 -21.79 2.35 11.03
C LEU A 56 -20.81 2.66 9.90
N LYS A 57 -21.28 3.38 8.87
CA LYS A 57 -20.46 3.86 7.76
C LYS A 57 -19.28 4.71 8.29
N PRO A 58 -18.09 4.69 7.66
CA PRO A 58 -16.92 5.47 8.09
C PRO A 58 -17.21 6.96 8.34
N SER A 59 -18.10 7.55 7.54
CA SER A 59 -18.55 8.94 7.68
C SER A 59 -19.24 9.25 9.01
N LYS A 60 -19.85 8.25 9.66
CA LYS A 60 -20.44 8.38 11.01
C LYS A 60 -19.41 8.29 12.13
N LEU A 61 -18.21 7.82 11.82
CA LEU A 61 -17.09 7.66 12.76
C LEU A 61 -16.03 8.75 12.60
N TYR A 62 -16.27 9.66 11.66
CA TYR A 62 -15.43 10.77 11.31
C TYR A 62 -15.99 12.08 11.85
N GLY A 63 -15.10 13.01 12.19
CA GLY A 63 -15.49 14.36 12.53
C GLY A 63 -14.33 15.34 12.46
N LYS A 64 -14.71 16.63 12.48
CA LYS A 64 -13.77 17.75 12.54
C LYS A 64 -14.07 18.58 13.78
N TYR A 65 -13.03 19.09 14.42
CA TYR A 65 -13.13 20.01 15.54
C TYR A 65 -12.17 21.19 15.31
N THR A 66 -12.60 22.40 15.67
CA THR A 66 -11.75 23.59 15.59
C THR A 66 -11.71 24.25 16.95
N TRP A 67 -10.51 24.46 17.46
CA TRP A 67 -10.23 25.17 18.69
C TRP A 67 -9.55 26.49 18.39
N LYS A 68 -10.20 27.57 18.78
CA LYS A 68 -9.66 28.93 18.70
C LYS A 68 -9.17 29.34 20.08
N ILE A 69 -7.88 29.62 20.19
CA ILE A 69 -7.25 30.08 21.43
C ILE A 69 -7.05 31.57 21.31
N GLU A 70 -7.59 32.32 22.26
CA GLU A 70 -7.50 33.78 22.30
C GLU A 70 -6.32 34.27 23.10
N LYS A 71 -5.74 35.40 22.67
CA LYS A 71 -4.62 36.06 23.33
C LYS A 71 -3.43 35.12 23.53
N PHE A 72 -3.11 34.31 22.52
CA PHE A 72 -2.14 33.21 22.63
C PHE A 72 -0.77 33.69 23.12
N SER A 73 -0.29 34.85 22.63
CA SER A 73 0.98 35.43 23.04
C SER A 73 1.09 35.78 24.53
N GLN A 74 -0.06 35.95 25.21
CA GLN A 74 -0.13 36.35 26.62
C GLN A 74 -0.24 35.13 27.56
N ILE A 75 -0.33 33.92 27.02
CA ILE A 75 -0.55 32.72 27.82
C ILE A 75 0.76 32.26 28.48
N SER A 76 0.79 32.34 29.81
CA SER A 76 1.86 31.82 30.66
C SER A 76 1.55 30.47 31.30
N LYS A 77 0.38 29.88 31.00
CA LYS A 77 -0.01 28.57 31.54
C LYS A 77 0.87 27.46 30.97
N ARG A 78 1.23 26.51 31.82
CA ARG A 78 2.00 25.31 31.43
C ARG A 78 1.28 24.49 30.36
N GLU A 79 -0.02 24.28 30.54
CA GLU A 79 -0.87 23.54 29.61
C GLU A 79 -2.21 24.23 29.41
N LEU A 80 -2.83 23.99 28.25
CA LEU A 80 -4.20 24.38 27.94
C LEU A 80 -4.96 23.17 27.40
N ARG A 81 -6.25 23.10 27.73
CA ARG A 81 -7.17 22.06 27.25
C ARG A 81 -8.32 22.71 26.50
N SER A 82 -8.71 22.12 25.37
CA SER A 82 -9.94 22.50 24.69
C SER A 82 -11.17 22.02 25.45
N ASN A 83 -12.35 22.50 25.05
CA ASN A 83 -13.59 21.82 25.43
C ASN A 83 -13.59 20.40 24.87
N ALA A 84 -14.30 19.49 25.56
CA ALA A 84 -14.52 18.16 25.04
C ALA A 84 -15.45 18.19 23.82
N PHE A 85 -15.18 17.36 22.83
CA PHE A 85 -15.98 17.19 21.62
C PHE A 85 -16.18 15.72 21.31
N GLU A 86 -17.29 15.38 20.65
CA GLU A 86 -17.66 13.99 20.39
C GLU A 86 -17.46 13.63 18.91
N ILE A 87 -16.67 12.57 18.65
CA ILE A 87 -16.46 12.04 17.31
C ILE A 87 -16.41 10.50 17.39
N GLY A 88 -17.19 9.85 16.52
CA GLY A 88 -17.27 8.39 16.43
C GLY A 88 -17.76 7.71 17.71
N GLY A 89 -18.59 8.39 18.50
CA GLY A 89 -19.13 7.89 19.77
C GLY A 89 -18.20 8.02 20.97
N TYR A 90 -17.07 8.73 20.81
CA TYR A 90 -16.12 8.98 21.90
C TYR A 90 -15.92 10.46 22.11
N LYS A 91 -15.70 10.85 23.36
CA LYS A 91 -15.37 12.23 23.74
C LYS A 91 -13.87 12.41 23.72
N TRP A 92 -13.43 13.47 23.06
CA TRP A 92 -12.03 13.84 22.85
C TRP A 92 -11.80 15.27 23.33
N TYR A 93 -10.56 15.63 23.61
CA TYR A 93 -10.13 17.01 23.76
C TYR A 93 -8.72 17.19 23.22
N ILE A 94 -8.35 18.43 22.88
CA ILE A 94 -6.99 18.78 22.48
C ILE A 94 -6.26 19.30 23.72
N LEU A 95 -5.06 18.79 23.97
CA LEU A 95 -4.14 19.26 25.00
C LEU A 95 -2.93 19.92 24.34
N ILE A 96 -2.57 21.13 24.78
CA ILE A 96 -1.34 21.79 24.35
C ILE A 96 -0.45 22.20 25.50
N TYR A 97 0.84 22.19 25.22
CA TYR A 97 1.86 22.82 26.05
C TYR A 97 2.48 23.98 25.26
N PRO A 98 2.05 25.23 25.51
CA PRO A 98 2.48 26.39 24.72
C PRO A 98 3.98 26.64 24.74
N GLN A 99 4.70 26.19 25.77
CA GLN A 99 6.16 26.34 25.89
C GLN A 99 6.93 25.01 25.80
N GLY A 100 6.21 23.91 25.57
CA GLY A 100 6.74 22.55 25.51
C GLY A 100 6.36 21.69 26.72
N CYS A 101 6.27 20.38 26.47
CA CYS A 101 6.03 19.37 27.49
C CYS A 101 7.35 18.88 28.11
N ASP A 102 8.07 17.99 27.41
CA ASP A 102 9.40 17.51 27.79
C ASP A 102 10.54 18.26 27.08
N VAL A 103 10.21 18.88 25.94
CA VAL A 103 11.17 19.58 25.07
C VAL A 103 10.80 21.06 25.06
N CYS A 104 11.69 21.88 25.59
CA CYS A 104 11.51 23.34 25.59
C CYS A 104 11.54 23.91 24.17
N ASN A 105 11.02 25.13 24.01
CA ASN A 105 11.02 25.91 22.76
C ASN A 105 10.24 25.28 21.61
N HIS A 106 9.40 24.30 21.89
CA HIS A 106 8.47 23.70 20.94
C HIS A 106 7.06 23.74 21.49
N LEU A 107 6.09 24.07 20.66
CA LEU A 107 4.69 23.82 20.91
C LEU A 107 4.47 22.30 20.85
N SER A 108 3.90 21.73 21.91
CA SER A 108 3.47 20.32 21.95
C SER A 108 1.95 20.23 21.83
N LEU A 109 1.47 19.21 21.11
CA LEU A 109 0.06 19.02 20.77
C LEU A 109 -0.34 17.55 20.89
N PHE A 110 -1.43 17.28 21.61
CA PHE A 110 -1.96 15.94 21.83
C PHE A 110 -3.47 15.89 21.62
N LEU A 111 -3.94 14.77 21.09
CA LEU A 111 -5.35 14.38 21.14
C LEU A 111 -5.53 13.43 22.34
N CYS A 112 -6.52 13.71 23.17
CA CYS A 112 -6.78 12.96 24.39
C CYS A 112 -8.21 12.43 24.41
N VAL A 113 -8.40 11.24 24.96
CA VAL A 113 -9.73 10.71 25.29
C VAL A 113 -10.22 11.38 26.57
N ALA A 114 -11.39 12.03 26.51
CA ALA A 114 -12.01 12.62 27.68
C ALA A 114 -12.54 11.53 28.63
N ASN A 115 -12.67 11.85 29.91
CA ASN A 115 -13.18 10.93 30.95
C ASN A 115 -12.44 9.58 30.98
N HIS A 116 -11.15 9.56 30.64
CA HIS A 116 -10.35 8.33 30.59
C HIS A 116 -10.35 7.51 31.89
N ASP A 117 -10.53 8.17 33.03
CA ASP A 117 -10.64 7.55 34.36
C ASP A 117 -11.87 6.63 34.48
N GLU A 118 -12.97 7.00 33.81
CA GLU A 118 -14.26 6.30 33.78
C GLU A 118 -14.26 5.12 32.79
N LEU A 119 -13.21 4.97 31.97
CA LEU A 119 -13.13 3.89 30.99
C LEU A 119 -13.01 2.54 31.68
N LEU A 120 -13.82 1.59 31.19
CA LEU A 120 -13.81 0.21 31.66
C LEU A 120 -12.47 -0.49 31.32
N PRO A 121 -12.02 -1.44 32.16
CA PRO A 121 -10.90 -2.29 31.81
C PRO A 121 -11.09 -2.97 30.45
N GLY A 122 -10.06 -2.96 29.61
CA GLY A 122 -10.11 -3.53 28.26
C GLY A 122 -10.60 -2.57 27.16
N TRP A 123 -11.05 -1.36 27.51
CA TRP A 123 -11.37 -0.34 26.51
C TRP A 123 -10.12 0.00 25.68
N ARG A 124 -10.25 -0.16 24.36
CA ARG A 124 -9.21 0.19 23.39
C ARG A 124 -9.82 0.43 22.02
N HIS A 125 -9.43 1.52 21.36
CA HIS A 125 -9.86 1.82 20.00
C HIS A 125 -8.74 2.45 19.20
N PHE A 126 -8.67 2.07 17.92
CA PHE A 126 -7.80 2.74 16.97
C PHE A 126 -8.47 4.03 16.50
N ALA A 127 -7.70 5.10 16.38
CA ALA A 127 -8.11 6.31 15.69
C ALA A 127 -6.98 6.84 14.83
N GLN A 128 -7.30 7.15 13.57
CA GLN A 128 -6.47 7.97 12.70
C GLN A 128 -6.89 9.42 12.93
N PHE A 129 -5.94 10.29 13.27
CA PHE A 129 -6.25 11.69 13.46
C PHE A 129 -5.18 12.60 12.87
N THR A 130 -5.60 13.79 12.47
CA THR A 130 -4.75 14.87 11.99
C THR A 130 -4.98 16.10 12.86
N ILE A 131 -3.89 16.66 13.38
CA ILE A 131 -3.91 17.97 14.03
C ILE A 131 -3.22 18.96 13.09
N ALA A 132 -3.85 20.12 12.91
CA ALA A 132 -3.32 21.20 12.11
C ALA A 132 -3.33 22.52 12.86
N ILE A 133 -2.27 23.30 12.72
CA ILE A 133 -2.26 24.72 13.10
C ILE A 133 -2.46 25.53 11.83
N ALA A 134 -3.54 26.30 11.79
CA ALA A 134 -3.86 27.14 10.64
C ALA A 134 -2.89 28.32 10.57
N ASN A 135 -2.37 28.58 9.38
CA ASN A 135 -1.64 29.80 9.07
C ASN A 135 -2.56 30.79 8.33
N LYS A 136 -2.26 32.08 8.40
CA LYS A 136 -2.91 33.14 7.59
C LYS A 136 -2.89 32.80 6.10
N ASP A 137 -1.80 32.22 5.62
CA ASP A 137 -1.73 31.58 4.31
C ASP A 137 -2.11 30.10 4.45
N PRO A 138 -3.27 29.65 3.95
CA PRO A 138 -3.70 28.26 4.07
C PRO A 138 -2.66 27.24 3.59
N LYS A 139 -1.83 27.61 2.59
CA LYS A 139 -0.78 26.74 2.03
C LYS A 139 0.40 26.52 2.97
N LYS A 140 0.57 27.39 3.98
CA LYS A 140 1.62 27.29 5.00
C LYS A 140 1.14 26.64 6.30
N SER A 141 -0.13 26.23 6.36
CA SER A 141 -0.66 25.52 7.53
C SER A 141 0.16 24.27 7.81
N LYS A 142 0.42 23.99 9.09
CA LYS A 142 1.20 22.82 9.50
C LYS A 142 0.26 21.72 9.91
N HIS A 143 0.41 20.55 9.30
CA HIS A 143 -0.38 19.36 9.56
C HIS A 143 0.51 18.25 10.12
N SER A 144 0.00 17.43 11.02
CA SER A 144 0.60 16.15 11.38
C SER A 144 -0.50 15.15 11.65
N ASP A 145 -0.32 13.93 11.16
CA ASP A 145 -1.26 12.84 11.29
C ASP A 145 -0.60 11.62 11.90
N THR A 146 -1.40 10.77 12.52
CA THR A 146 -0.93 9.50 13.07
C THR A 146 -2.11 8.57 13.29
N LEU A 147 -1.81 7.27 13.28
CA LEU A 147 -2.69 6.23 13.79
C LEU A 147 -2.21 5.82 15.16
N HIS A 148 -3.13 5.85 16.12
CA HIS A 148 -2.84 5.40 17.47
C HIS A 148 -3.95 4.50 18.02
N ARG A 149 -3.56 3.56 18.89
CA ARG A 149 -4.49 2.73 19.65
C ARG A 149 -4.64 3.31 21.05
N PHE A 150 -5.67 4.10 21.23
CA PHE A 150 -6.02 4.67 22.53
C PHE A 150 -6.52 3.57 23.45
N TRP A 151 -6.09 3.62 24.71
CA TRP A 151 -6.52 2.73 25.79
C TRP A 151 -6.32 3.43 27.13
N LYS A 152 -6.78 2.84 28.23
CA LYS A 152 -6.81 3.53 29.54
C LYS A 152 -5.44 4.10 29.98
N LYS A 153 -4.33 3.40 29.71
CA LYS A 153 -2.98 3.84 30.09
C LYS A 153 -2.38 4.87 29.12
N GLU A 154 -2.67 4.74 27.82
CA GLU A 154 -2.25 5.71 26.80
C GLU A 154 -3.53 6.31 26.19
N HIS A 155 -4.13 7.20 26.98
CA HIS A 155 -5.36 7.89 26.62
C HIS A 155 -5.07 9.16 25.79
N ASP A 156 -3.81 9.58 25.74
CA ASP A 156 -3.31 10.70 24.96
C ASP A 156 -2.24 10.25 23.97
N TRP A 157 -2.23 10.89 22.80
CA TRP A 157 -1.18 10.70 21.80
C TRP A 157 -1.00 11.95 20.96
N GLY A 158 0.23 12.21 20.51
CA GLY A 158 0.54 13.40 19.73
C GLY A 158 2.02 13.67 19.62
N TRP A 159 2.37 14.96 19.49
CA TRP A 159 3.72 15.40 19.14
C TRP A 159 4.29 16.32 20.21
N LYS A 160 5.36 15.86 20.87
CA LYS A 160 6.16 16.67 21.80
C LYS A 160 6.85 17.84 21.10
N LYS A 161 7.31 17.63 19.85
CA LYS A 161 7.96 18.65 19.01
C LYS A 161 7.09 19.00 17.80
N PHE A 162 5.86 19.47 18.03
CA PHE A 162 4.95 19.77 16.92
C PHE A 162 5.46 20.96 16.09
N MET A 163 5.80 22.09 16.71
CA MET A 163 6.30 23.28 16.00
C MET A 163 7.26 24.07 16.89
N GLU A 164 8.37 24.55 16.34
CA GLU A 164 9.26 25.49 17.04
C GLU A 164 8.51 26.79 17.37
N LEU A 165 8.64 27.29 18.59
CA LEU A 165 7.91 28.49 19.02
C LEU A 165 8.27 29.74 18.22
N SER A 166 9.51 29.85 17.76
CA SER A 166 9.95 30.93 16.87
C SER A 166 9.14 30.99 15.57
N LYS A 167 8.68 29.82 15.07
CA LYS A 167 7.87 29.71 13.85
C LYS A 167 6.39 29.92 14.09
N VAL A 168 5.89 29.74 15.31
CA VAL A 168 4.46 29.94 15.64
C VAL A 168 4.02 31.38 15.35
N TYR A 169 4.89 32.36 15.60
CA TYR A 169 4.58 33.76 15.35
C TYR A 169 4.74 34.18 13.87
N ASP A 170 5.24 33.29 12.99
CA ASP A 170 5.32 33.50 11.54
C ASP A 170 3.97 33.18 10.85
N GLY A 171 2.96 33.95 11.20
CA GLY A 171 1.64 33.90 10.55
C GLY A 171 0.70 32.78 11.01
N PHE A 172 1.07 31.95 12.00
CA PHE A 172 0.13 31.00 12.63
C PHE A 172 -0.69 31.64 13.76
N VAL A 173 -0.11 32.62 14.44
CA VAL A 173 -0.86 33.56 15.28
C VAL A 173 -1.40 34.67 14.39
N ASP A 174 -2.72 34.85 14.40
CA ASP A 174 -3.36 35.86 13.56
C ASP A 174 -3.15 37.30 14.08
N THR A 175 -3.62 38.31 13.34
CA THR A 175 -3.46 39.73 13.75
C THR A 175 -4.24 40.09 15.00
N SER A 176 -5.17 39.25 15.42
CA SER A 176 -5.97 39.41 16.64
C SER A 176 -5.48 38.50 17.77
N ASP A 177 -4.26 37.97 17.66
CA ASP A 177 -3.61 37.08 18.62
C ASP A 177 -4.38 35.78 18.87
N TYR A 178 -5.04 35.26 17.82
CA TYR A 178 -5.66 33.94 17.84
C TYR A 178 -4.72 32.87 17.27
N LEU A 179 -4.65 31.74 17.96
CA LEU A 179 -4.11 30.50 17.42
C LEU A 179 -5.26 29.54 17.11
N ILE A 180 -5.37 29.11 15.85
CA ILE A 180 -6.45 28.22 15.41
C ILE A 180 -5.88 26.82 15.19
N ILE A 181 -6.40 25.87 15.97
CA ILE A 181 -6.02 24.46 15.92
C ILE A 181 -7.21 23.66 15.39
N LYS A 182 -6.99 22.87 14.35
CA LYS A 182 -8.01 22.00 13.75
C LYS A 182 -7.64 20.55 14.01
N ALA A 183 -8.60 19.75 14.44
CA ALA A 183 -8.47 18.31 14.57
C ALA A 183 -9.44 17.62 13.61
N GLN A 184 -8.96 16.60 12.91
CA GLN A 184 -9.76 15.66 12.14
C GLN A 184 -9.55 14.31 12.78
N VAL A 185 -10.63 13.63 13.16
CA VAL A 185 -10.55 12.35 13.87
C VAL A 185 -11.41 11.34 13.15
N GLN A 186 -10.83 10.19 12.84
CA GLN A 186 -11.52 9.02 12.34
C GLN A 186 -11.33 7.89 13.33
N VAL A 187 -12.42 7.45 13.94
CA VAL A 187 -12.41 6.24 14.75
C VAL A 187 -12.45 5.02 13.82
N ILE A 188 -11.53 4.09 14.06
CA ILE A 188 -11.36 2.89 13.26
C ILE A 188 -12.07 1.73 13.94
N ARG A 189 -12.97 1.09 13.19
CA ARG A 189 -13.52 -0.21 13.57
C ARG A 189 -12.52 -1.29 13.22
N GLU A 190 -12.13 -2.06 14.21
CA GLU A 190 -11.29 -3.23 14.01
C GLU A 190 -12.13 -4.31 13.29
N LYS A 191 -11.85 -4.49 12.00
CA LYS A 191 -12.40 -5.58 11.18
C LYS A 191 -11.24 -6.40 10.65
N SER A 192 -11.18 -7.68 11.03
CA SER A 192 -10.09 -8.57 10.68
C SER A 192 -10.02 -8.89 9.18
N ASP A 193 -11.15 -8.80 8.47
CA ASP A 193 -11.29 -9.09 7.04
C ASP A 193 -11.05 -7.87 6.15
N ARG A 194 -11.16 -6.65 6.70
CA ARG A 194 -11.00 -5.38 5.99
C ARG A 194 -10.21 -4.38 6.83
N PRO A 195 -8.93 -4.66 7.13
CA PRO A 195 -8.11 -3.68 7.79
C PRO A 195 -8.03 -2.45 6.85
N PHE A 196 -8.26 -1.26 7.40
CA PHE A 196 -8.05 0.05 6.75
C PHE A 196 -9.16 0.63 5.85
N ARG A 197 -10.29 -0.05 5.58
CA ARG A 197 -11.50 0.57 4.93
C ARG A 197 -12.34 1.43 5.87
N CYS A 198 -11.67 2.28 6.64
CA CYS A 198 -12.27 2.94 7.80
C CYS A 198 -12.17 4.46 7.76
N LEU A 199 -11.50 5.03 6.76
CA LEU A 199 -11.39 6.47 6.60
C LEU A 199 -12.54 6.99 5.76
N ASP A 200 -13.14 8.09 6.19
CA ASP A 200 -14.01 8.91 5.39
C ASP A 200 -13.35 9.28 4.05
N ARG A 201 -14.13 9.22 2.96
CA ARG A 201 -13.63 9.40 1.58
C ARG A 201 -12.89 10.73 1.40
N GLN A 202 -13.42 11.82 1.97
CA GLN A 202 -12.80 13.13 1.86
C GLN A 202 -11.56 13.23 2.73
N TYR A 203 -11.60 12.66 3.94
CA TYR A 203 -10.43 12.63 4.81
C TYR A 203 -9.27 11.84 4.20
N ARG A 204 -9.58 10.69 3.59
CA ARG A 204 -8.62 9.88 2.84
C ARG A 204 -7.99 10.68 1.70
N ARG A 205 -8.80 11.36 0.90
CA ARG A 205 -8.32 12.24 -0.20
C ARG A 205 -7.35 13.32 0.31
N GLU A 206 -7.68 13.96 1.43
CA GLU A 206 -6.82 14.96 2.05
C GLU A 206 -5.47 14.36 2.51
N LEU A 207 -5.48 13.19 3.14
CA LEU A 207 -4.26 12.49 3.56
C LEU A 207 -3.39 12.09 2.36
N VAL A 208 -3.98 11.50 1.32
CA VAL A 208 -3.25 11.10 0.10
C VAL A 208 -2.59 12.32 -0.54
N ARG A 209 -3.32 13.44 -0.71
CA ARG A 209 -2.76 14.67 -1.31
C ARG A 209 -1.54 15.21 -0.54
N VAL A 210 -1.52 15.08 0.78
CA VAL A 210 -0.41 15.57 1.62
C VAL A 210 0.77 14.60 1.62
N TYR A 211 0.52 13.29 1.68
CA TYR A 211 1.56 12.30 1.96
C TYR A 211 1.99 11.45 0.77
N LEU A 212 1.30 11.50 -0.38
CA LEU A 212 1.63 10.71 -1.57
C LEU A 212 3.11 10.82 -1.93
N THR A 213 3.64 12.05 -1.97
CA THR A 213 5.06 12.29 -2.28
C THR A 213 6.00 11.65 -1.26
N ASN A 214 5.65 11.65 0.02
CA ASN A 214 6.46 11.03 1.07
C ASN A 214 6.44 9.50 0.94
N ILE A 215 5.26 8.91 0.72
CA ILE A 215 5.08 7.47 0.52
C ILE A 215 5.85 7.01 -0.72
N GLU A 216 5.73 7.75 -1.82
CA GLU A 216 6.46 7.49 -3.04
C GLU A 216 7.97 7.51 -2.79
N GLN A 217 8.48 8.49 -2.05
CA GLN A 217 9.91 8.53 -1.69
C GLN A 217 10.35 7.33 -0.84
N ILE A 218 9.53 6.89 0.13
CA ILE A 218 9.82 5.72 0.97
C ILE A 218 9.90 4.45 0.11
N CYS A 219 8.86 4.19 -0.71
CA CYS A 219 8.80 3.02 -1.58
C CYS A 219 9.93 3.03 -2.62
N ARG A 220 10.17 4.16 -3.29
CA ARG A 220 11.25 4.29 -4.28
C ARG A 220 12.63 4.05 -3.66
N ARG A 221 12.92 4.69 -2.51
CA ARG A 221 14.19 4.49 -1.80
C ARG A 221 14.40 3.03 -1.43
N PHE A 222 13.36 2.35 -0.95
CA PHE A 222 13.42 0.93 -0.65
C PHE A 222 13.77 0.11 -1.90
N VAL A 223 13.03 0.29 -3.00
CA VAL A 223 13.27 -0.48 -4.23
C VAL A 223 14.65 -0.20 -4.80
N GLU A 224 15.09 1.07 -4.83
CA GLU A 224 16.42 1.47 -5.30
C GLU A 224 17.55 0.89 -4.45
N GLU A 225 17.39 0.86 -3.12
CA GLU A 225 18.36 0.24 -2.21
C GLU A 225 18.52 -1.26 -2.52
N ARG A 226 17.40 -1.97 -2.74
CA ARG A 226 17.41 -3.40 -3.10
C ARG A 226 18.00 -3.63 -4.48
N ARG A 227 17.61 -2.81 -5.46
CA ARG A 227 18.14 -2.84 -6.82
C ARG A 227 19.65 -2.60 -6.87
N SER A 228 20.17 -1.66 -6.08
CA SER A 228 21.61 -1.41 -5.96
C SER A 228 22.36 -2.62 -5.43
N LYS A 229 21.82 -3.29 -4.41
CA LYS A 229 22.39 -4.54 -3.86
C LYS A 229 22.38 -5.68 -4.89
N LEU A 230 21.30 -5.83 -5.66
CA LEU A 230 21.21 -6.82 -6.73
C LEU A 230 22.25 -6.57 -7.83
N ARG A 231 22.40 -5.32 -8.30
CA ARG A 231 23.44 -4.97 -9.29
C ARG A 231 24.84 -5.32 -8.83
N LYS A 232 25.20 -4.96 -7.59
CA LYS A 232 26.50 -5.32 -7.00
C LYS A 232 26.75 -6.83 -6.95
N LEU A 233 25.69 -7.63 -6.77
CA LEU A 233 25.79 -9.07 -6.75
C LEU A 233 25.96 -9.65 -8.16
N ILE A 234 25.25 -9.12 -9.16
CA ILE A 234 25.39 -9.52 -10.57
C ILE A 234 26.77 -9.13 -11.11
N ASP A 235 27.28 -7.95 -10.74
CA ASP A 235 28.61 -7.48 -11.15
C ASP A 235 29.76 -8.31 -10.53
N ASP A 236 29.51 -8.94 -9.37
CA ASP A 236 30.43 -9.89 -8.78
C ASP A 236 30.40 -11.23 -9.52
N LYS A 237 31.21 -11.31 -10.58
CA LYS A 237 31.29 -12.49 -11.46
C LYS A 237 31.51 -13.80 -10.69
N ALA A 238 32.28 -13.79 -9.60
CA ALA A 238 32.57 -15.01 -8.86
C ALA A 238 31.33 -15.51 -8.11
N ARG A 239 30.67 -14.63 -7.33
CA ARG A 239 29.44 -14.99 -6.61
C ARG A 239 28.28 -15.27 -7.55
N TRP A 240 28.12 -14.48 -8.60
CA TRP A 240 27.06 -14.66 -9.59
C TRP A 240 27.20 -15.99 -10.34
N SER A 241 28.40 -16.32 -10.82
CA SER A 241 28.65 -17.59 -11.52
C SER A 241 28.48 -18.80 -10.60
N SER A 242 28.88 -18.68 -9.34
CA SER A 242 28.67 -19.74 -8.34
C SER A 242 27.19 -20.00 -8.09
N PHE A 243 26.40 -18.94 -7.92
CA PHE A 243 24.94 -19.06 -7.77
C PHE A 243 24.27 -19.60 -9.04
N PHE A 244 24.69 -19.13 -10.22
CA PHE A 244 24.20 -19.63 -11.51
C PHE A 244 24.46 -21.13 -11.67
N ALA A 245 25.67 -21.58 -11.35
CA ALA A 245 26.02 -23.01 -11.41
C ALA A 245 25.23 -23.84 -10.39
N PHE A 246 25.00 -23.32 -9.18
CA PHE A 246 24.14 -23.95 -8.19
C PHE A 246 22.71 -24.10 -8.71
N TRP A 247 22.08 -23.00 -9.13
CA TRP A 247 20.70 -22.99 -9.61
C TRP A 247 20.52 -23.89 -10.83
N GLY A 248 21.50 -23.86 -11.75
CA GLY A 248 21.56 -24.71 -12.94
C GLY A 248 21.54 -26.22 -12.65
N ARG A 249 22.02 -26.66 -11.48
CA ARG A 249 22.04 -28.08 -11.08
C ARG A 249 20.74 -28.57 -10.44
N ILE A 250 19.89 -27.66 -9.97
CA ILE A 250 18.61 -27.99 -9.35
C ILE A 250 17.61 -28.37 -10.46
N ASP A 251 16.87 -29.46 -10.27
CA ASP A 251 15.83 -29.90 -11.21
C ASP A 251 14.61 -28.96 -11.19
N GLN A 252 13.80 -29.03 -12.24
CA GLN A 252 12.67 -28.11 -12.41
C GLN A 252 11.64 -28.19 -11.27
N ASN A 253 11.37 -29.38 -10.72
CA ASN A 253 10.38 -29.53 -9.64
C ASN A 253 10.89 -28.89 -8.35
N SER A 254 12.17 -29.09 -8.03
CA SER A 254 12.83 -28.46 -6.91
C SER A 254 12.88 -26.93 -7.07
N ARG A 255 13.18 -26.42 -8.27
CA ARG A 255 13.12 -24.97 -8.56
C ARG A 255 11.72 -24.41 -8.30
N CYS A 256 10.68 -25.04 -8.83
CA CYS A 256 9.29 -24.63 -8.56
C CYS A 256 8.96 -24.62 -7.05
N HIS A 257 9.51 -25.57 -6.27
CA HIS A 257 9.33 -25.58 -4.82
C HIS A 257 10.10 -24.48 -4.09
N MET A 258 11.32 -24.17 -4.53
CA MET A 258 12.18 -23.20 -3.85
C MET A 258 11.87 -21.74 -4.26
N SER A 259 11.13 -21.54 -5.36
CA SER A 259 10.68 -20.24 -5.87
C SER A 259 9.37 -19.73 -5.25
N ARG A 260 8.95 -20.31 -4.11
CA ARG A 260 7.72 -19.94 -3.39
C ARG A 260 7.98 -19.77 -1.90
N GLU A 261 7.19 -18.89 -1.27
CA GLU A 261 7.27 -18.62 0.16
C GLU A 261 5.87 -18.37 0.73
N LYS A 262 5.65 -18.77 1.98
CA LYS A 262 4.34 -18.56 2.64
C LYS A 262 4.05 -17.07 2.81
N THR A 263 2.81 -16.66 2.54
CA THR A 263 2.39 -15.26 2.65
C THR A 263 2.61 -14.70 4.06
N ASP A 264 2.31 -15.46 5.11
CA ASP A 264 2.46 -15.00 6.50
C ASP A 264 3.94 -14.78 6.88
N VAL A 265 4.85 -15.59 6.35
CA VAL A 265 6.31 -15.42 6.54
C VAL A 265 6.75 -14.10 5.92
N ILE A 266 6.40 -13.85 4.66
CA ILE A 266 6.75 -12.58 3.98
C ILE A 266 6.16 -11.39 4.71
N LEU A 267 4.85 -11.41 5.02
CA LEU A 267 4.17 -10.29 5.66
C LEU A 267 4.76 -9.95 7.04
N LYS A 268 5.17 -10.95 7.83
CA LYS A 268 5.89 -10.72 9.10
C LYS A 268 7.19 -9.93 8.89
N VAL A 269 7.98 -10.27 7.87
CA VAL A 269 9.24 -9.56 7.58
C VAL A 269 8.96 -8.17 7.00
N VAL A 270 7.94 -7.99 6.17
CA VAL A 270 7.50 -6.68 5.65
C VAL A 270 7.10 -5.77 6.82
N VAL A 271 6.27 -6.27 7.75
CA VAL A 271 5.85 -5.51 8.93
C VAL A 271 7.05 -5.11 9.78
N LYS A 272 7.97 -6.05 10.04
CA LYS A 272 9.20 -5.77 10.76
C LYS A 272 10.03 -4.68 10.08
N HIS A 273 10.20 -4.76 8.76
CA HIS A 273 11.06 -3.82 8.06
C HIS A 273 10.46 -2.41 8.02
N PHE A 274 9.22 -2.25 7.58
CA PHE A 274 8.63 -0.93 7.37
C PHE A 274 8.17 -0.28 8.68
N PHE A 275 7.62 -1.05 9.62
CA PHE A 275 6.93 -0.48 10.78
C PHE A 275 7.71 -0.59 12.08
N ILE A 276 8.67 -1.52 12.17
CA ILE A 276 9.52 -1.67 13.37
C ILE A 276 10.89 -1.04 13.13
N GLU A 277 11.59 -1.45 12.07
CA GLU A 277 12.98 -1.02 11.83
C GLU A 277 13.10 0.38 11.21
N LYS A 278 12.17 0.74 10.32
CA LYS A 278 12.21 2.01 9.58
C LYS A 278 11.35 3.11 10.20
N GLU A 279 10.70 2.83 11.35
CA GLU A 279 9.78 3.75 12.05
C GLU A 279 8.77 4.46 11.12
N VAL A 280 8.27 3.79 10.08
CA VAL A 280 7.31 4.41 9.17
C VAL A 280 5.94 4.44 9.85
N ALA A 281 5.56 5.60 10.36
CA ALA A 281 4.31 5.82 11.10
C ALA A 281 3.07 6.09 10.21
N SER A 282 3.20 5.94 8.89
CA SER A 282 2.11 6.30 7.96
C SER A 282 1.18 5.13 7.67
N THR A 283 -0.10 5.30 7.97
CA THR A 283 -1.17 4.36 7.61
C THR A 283 -1.32 4.15 6.13
N LEU A 284 -0.99 5.17 5.33
CA LEU A 284 -1.05 5.07 3.88
C LEU A 284 0.03 4.15 3.30
N VAL A 285 1.18 3.97 3.97
CA VAL A 285 2.18 2.97 3.54
C VAL A 285 1.65 1.56 3.79
N MET A 286 1.04 1.31 4.95
CA MET A 286 0.35 0.04 5.22
C MET A 286 -0.72 -0.24 4.17
N ASP A 287 -1.56 0.74 3.92
CA ASP A 287 -2.69 0.63 3.00
C ASP A 287 -2.23 0.43 1.55
N SER A 288 -1.19 1.14 1.12
CA SER A 288 -0.54 0.93 -0.18
C SER A 288 -0.03 -0.51 -0.32
N LEU A 289 0.71 -1.02 0.68
CA LEU A 289 1.21 -2.40 0.68
C LEU A 289 0.07 -3.42 0.67
N TYR A 290 -0.97 -3.21 1.48
CA TYR A 290 -2.11 -4.12 1.55
C TYR A 290 -2.95 -4.12 0.27
N SER A 291 -3.20 -2.95 -0.32
CA SER A 291 -3.85 -2.82 -1.64
C SER A 291 -3.02 -3.48 -2.73
N GLY A 292 -1.70 -3.32 -2.69
CA GLY A 292 -0.76 -4.03 -3.55
C GLY A 292 -0.84 -5.55 -3.41
N LEU A 293 -0.93 -6.06 -2.17
CA LEU A 293 -1.15 -7.50 -1.91
C LEU A 293 -2.47 -7.98 -2.52
N LYS A 294 -3.55 -7.21 -2.34
CA LYS A 294 -4.86 -7.55 -2.93
C LYS A 294 -4.85 -7.49 -4.45
N ALA A 295 -4.06 -6.61 -5.06
CA ALA A 295 -3.85 -6.61 -6.50
C ALA A 295 -3.14 -7.90 -6.97
N LEU A 296 -2.15 -8.41 -6.22
CA LEU A 296 -1.47 -9.68 -6.52
C LEU A 296 -2.38 -10.91 -6.34
N GLU A 297 -3.27 -10.90 -5.34
CA GLU A 297 -4.30 -11.93 -5.15
C GLU A 297 -5.42 -11.86 -6.21
N GLY A 298 -5.71 -10.67 -6.73
CA GLY A 298 -6.76 -10.45 -7.74
C GLY A 298 -6.35 -10.89 -9.15
N GLN A 299 -5.05 -10.87 -9.47
CA GLN A 299 -4.53 -11.32 -10.77
C GLN A 299 -4.79 -12.80 -11.06
N THR A 300 -4.93 -13.65 -10.03
CA THR A 300 -5.30 -15.07 -10.16
C THR A 300 -6.80 -15.28 -10.43
N LYS A 301 -7.66 -14.27 -10.19
CA LYS A 301 -9.09 -14.28 -10.52
C LYS A 301 -9.37 -13.36 -11.71
N GLY A 302 -8.86 -13.74 -12.88
CA GLY A 302 -9.24 -13.22 -14.20
C GLY A 302 -9.66 -11.76 -14.28
N ILE A 303 -8.70 -10.83 -14.40
CA ILE A 303 -8.97 -9.46 -14.84
C ILE A 303 -8.14 -9.19 -16.10
N LYS A 304 -8.69 -9.54 -17.26
CA LYS A 304 -8.22 -9.09 -18.58
C LYS A 304 -8.87 -7.78 -19.05
N VAL A 305 -9.62 -7.07 -18.21
CA VAL A 305 -10.54 -6.01 -18.70
C VAL A 305 -10.18 -4.57 -18.30
N ARG A 306 -9.18 -4.29 -17.46
CA ARG A 306 -8.95 -2.91 -16.96
C ARG A 306 -7.88 -2.07 -17.67
N VAL A 307 -7.37 -2.48 -18.84
CA VAL A 307 -6.27 -1.76 -19.55
C VAL A 307 -6.78 -0.74 -20.59
N LYS A 308 -8.09 -0.56 -20.77
CA LYS A 308 -8.63 0.26 -21.89
C LYS A 308 -9.37 1.55 -21.53
N LEU A 309 -9.11 2.16 -20.37
CA LEU A 309 -9.56 3.52 -20.14
C LEU A 309 -8.49 4.32 -19.40
N LEU A 310 -8.02 5.38 -20.07
CA LEU A 310 -7.03 6.39 -19.64
C LEU A 310 -5.55 5.99 -19.78
N GLY A 311 -5.05 6.08 -21.02
CA GLY A 311 -3.61 6.19 -21.34
C GLY A 311 -2.81 4.90 -21.13
N ALA A 312 -2.32 4.32 -22.21
CA ALA A 312 -1.47 3.13 -22.18
C ALA A 312 -0.12 3.40 -21.51
N GLU A 313 -0.06 3.39 -20.18
CA GLU A 313 1.11 2.87 -19.48
C GLU A 313 0.87 1.38 -19.29
N GLU A 314 1.50 0.56 -20.13
CA GLU A 314 1.54 -0.89 -19.96
C GLU A 314 2.06 -1.18 -18.54
N MET A 315 1.18 -1.67 -17.66
CA MET A 315 1.57 -2.05 -16.31
C MET A 315 2.67 -3.11 -16.44
N PRO A 316 3.84 -2.89 -15.84
CA PRO A 316 4.94 -3.78 -16.09
C PRO A 316 4.62 -5.16 -15.51
N ALA A 317 4.99 -6.21 -16.26
CA ALA A 317 4.58 -7.58 -15.99
C ALA A 317 4.86 -7.98 -14.53
N PRO A 318 3.99 -8.75 -13.87
CA PRO A 318 4.21 -9.12 -12.48
C PRO A 318 5.52 -9.90 -12.31
N ILE A 319 6.11 -9.85 -11.12
CA ILE A 319 7.26 -10.68 -10.72
C ILE A 319 6.77 -11.87 -9.87
N VAL A 320 5.64 -11.66 -9.19
CA VAL A 320 5.10 -12.59 -8.20
C VAL A 320 3.58 -12.69 -8.39
N HIS A 321 3.02 -13.87 -8.15
CA HIS A 321 1.58 -14.03 -7.95
C HIS A 321 1.31 -14.67 -6.59
N VAL A 322 0.08 -14.49 -6.09
CA VAL A 322 -0.36 -15.12 -4.84
C VAL A 322 -1.33 -16.25 -5.18
N GLU A 323 -0.97 -17.46 -4.78
CA GLU A 323 -1.79 -18.67 -4.95
C GLU A 323 -1.77 -19.47 -3.64
N ASN A 324 -2.95 -19.89 -3.16
CA ASN A 324 -3.08 -20.78 -1.99
C ASN A 324 -2.25 -20.35 -0.76
N ASN A 325 -2.28 -19.06 -0.41
CA ASN A 325 -1.48 -18.46 0.68
C ASN A 325 0.05 -18.57 0.51
N MET A 326 0.52 -18.67 -0.72
CA MET A 326 1.94 -18.63 -1.07
C MET A 326 2.19 -17.53 -2.10
N PHE A 327 3.27 -16.79 -1.91
CA PHE A 327 3.87 -16.02 -2.98
C PHE A 327 4.68 -16.94 -3.86
N VAL A 328 4.49 -16.86 -5.18
CA VAL A 328 5.17 -17.68 -6.17
C VAL A 328 5.76 -16.77 -7.23
N LEU A 329 7.06 -16.93 -7.51
CA LEU A 329 7.72 -16.21 -8.60
C LEU A 329 7.17 -16.66 -9.96
N VAL A 330 6.89 -15.72 -10.86
CA VAL A 330 6.21 -16.02 -12.14
C VAL A 330 7.11 -16.64 -13.20
N ASP A 331 8.43 -16.54 -13.03
CA ASP A 331 9.44 -16.95 -14.01
C ASP A 331 10.72 -17.43 -13.27
N ASP A 332 11.75 -17.83 -14.02
CA ASP A 332 13.03 -18.24 -13.47
C ASP A 332 13.65 -17.14 -12.61
N VAL A 333 14.21 -17.55 -11.47
CA VAL A 333 14.78 -16.66 -10.46
C VAL A 333 15.86 -15.76 -11.06
N LEU A 334 16.70 -16.28 -11.97
CA LEU A 334 17.78 -15.50 -12.56
C LEU A 334 17.24 -14.39 -13.47
N LEU A 335 16.26 -14.72 -14.32
CA LEU A 335 15.60 -13.76 -15.20
C LEU A 335 14.92 -12.64 -14.39
N LEU A 336 14.23 -13.01 -13.30
CA LEU A 336 13.58 -12.04 -12.43
C LEU A 336 14.58 -11.15 -11.67
N LEU A 337 15.74 -11.68 -11.27
CA LEU A 337 16.80 -10.90 -10.63
C LEU A 337 17.43 -9.89 -11.58
N GLU A 338 17.74 -10.30 -12.81
CA GLU A 338 18.26 -9.41 -13.86
C GLU A 338 17.24 -8.33 -14.23
N ARG A 339 15.97 -8.72 -14.34
CA ARG A 339 14.87 -7.79 -14.58
C ARG A 339 14.72 -6.78 -13.45
N ALA A 340 14.72 -7.21 -12.19
CA ALA A 340 14.67 -6.32 -11.03
C ALA A 340 15.90 -5.40 -10.92
N ALA A 341 17.04 -5.80 -11.47
CA ALA A 341 18.26 -4.99 -11.51
C ALA A 341 18.23 -3.91 -12.62
N THR A 342 17.46 -4.11 -13.69
CA THR A 342 17.48 -3.29 -14.92
C THR A 342 16.22 -2.45 -15.12
N GLU A 343 15.05 -2.91 -14.68
CA GLU A 343 13.77 -2.25 -14.90
C GLU A 343 13.68 -0.92 -14.14
N PRO A 344 13.42 0.22 -14.82
CA PRO A 344 13.25 1.52 -14.16
C PRO A 344 11.96 1.54 -13.34
N LEU A 345 11.99 2.28 -12.22
CA LEU A 345 10.76 2.63 -11.52
C LEU A 345 9.93 3.57 -12.41
N PRO A 346 8.59 3.56 -12.32
CA PRO A 346 7.74 4.50 -13.03
C PRO A 346 8.24 5.94 -12.86
N PRO A 347 8.10 6.84 -13.83
CA PRO A 347 8.59 8.20 -13.70
C PRO A 347 8.00 8.90 -12.46
N LYS A 348 8.81 9.77 -11.84
CA LYS A 348 8.31 10.62 -10.76
C LYS A 348 7.43 11.67 -11.39
N ASP A 349 6.17 11.73 -10.99
CA ASP A 349 5.27 12.78 -11.42
C ASP A 349 5.75 14.13 -10.88
N GLU A 350 6.29 14.96 -11.77
CA GLU A 350 6.85 16.27 -11.41
C GLU A 350 5.76 17.25 -10.97
N LYS A 351 4.50 17.00 -11.34
CA LYS A 351 3.34 17.76 -10.89
C LYS A 351 2.73 17.04 -9.70
N GLY A 352 3.23 17.34 -8.50
CA GLY A 352 2.62 16.85 -7.26
C GLY A 352 1.11 17.15 -7.17
N PRO A 353 0.37 16.47 -6.28
CA PRO A 353 -1.10 16.56 -6.21
C PRO A 353 -1.62 18.01 -6.09
N GLN A 354 -0.84 18.89 -5.49
CA GLN A 354 -1.17 20.30 -5.24
C GLN A 354 -1.13 21.20 -6.49
N ASN A 355 -0.42 20.83 -7.56
CA ASN A 355 -0.23 21.67 -8.75
C ASN A 355 -1.31 21.49 -9.83
N ARG A 356 -2.28 20.59 -9.62
CA ARG A 356 -3.28 20.18 -10.62
C ARG A 356 -4.60 20.96 -10.57
N THR A 357 -4.76 21.91 -9.64
CA THR A 357 -5.99 22.72 -9.46
C THR A 357 -6.12 23.93 -10.39
N LYS A 358 -5.23 24.09 -11.38
CA LYS A 358 -5.38 25.08 -12.45
C LYS A 358 -5.76 24.38 -13.74
N ASP A 359 -7.05 24.22 -13.98
CA ASP A 359 -7.73 24.58 -15.22
C ASP A 359 -9.23 24.24 -15.08
N GLY A 360 -10.08 25.12 -15.59
CA GLY A 360 -11.47 25.25 -15.17
C GLY A 360 -12.44 24.19 -15.69
N ASN A 361 -13.52 24.05 -14.91
CA ASN A 361 -14.88 23.68 -15.30
C ASN A 361 -15.23 22.18 -15.52
N SER A 362 -15.21 21.39 -14.45
CA SER A 362 -16.32 20.51 -13.99
C SER A 362 -15.90 19.82 -12.69
N GLY A 363 -16.52 20.22 -11.57
CA GLY A 363 -15.91 20.13 -10.24
C GLY A 363 -15.97 18.77 -9.53
N GLU A 364 -16.67 17.77 -10.04
CA GLU A 364 -16.82 16.46 -9.36
C GLU A 364 -16.17 15.31 -10.13
N ASP A 365 -16.34 15.24 -11.45
CA ASP A 365 -15.78 14.15 -12.27
C ASP A 365 -14.25 14.26 -12.40
N PHE A 366 -13.70 15.47 -12.63
CA PHE A 366 -12.26 15.68 -12.68
C PHE A 366 -11.56 15.41 -11.33
N ASP A 367 -12.22 15.67 -10.20
CA ASP A 367 -11.63 15.44 -8.88
C ASP A 367 -11.64 13.94 -8.53
N ASN A 368 -12.69 13.21 -8.93
CA ASN A 368 -12.75 11.76 -8.80
C ASN A 368 -11.71 11.04 -9.66
N ASP A 369 -11.52 11.47 -10.91
CA ASP A 369 -10.48 10.94 -11.79
C ASP A 369 -9.06 11.17 -11.23
N SER A 370 -8.82 12.33 -10.62
CA SER A 370 -7.52 12.63 -9.99
C SER A 370 -7.25 11.74 -8.78
N MET A 371 -8.30 11.50 -7.98
CA MET A 371 -8.23 10.63 -6.81
C MET A 371 -8.02 9.17 -7.21
N GLU A 372 -8.74 8.66 -8.22
CA GLU A 372 -8.58 7.29 -8.69
C GLU A 372 -7.15 7.07 -9.22
N ARG A 373 -6.58 8.04 -9.93
CA ARG A 373 -5.17 7.99 -10.36
C ARG A 373 -4.19 7.91 -9.20
N ASP A 374 -4.34 8.75 -8.17
CA ASP A 374 -3.46 8.75 -7.01
C ASP A 374 -3.57 7.42 -6.21
N GLU A 375 -4.77 6.86 -6.09
CA GLU A 375 -5.03 5.56 -5.44
C GLU A 375 -4.46 4.39 -6.26
N MET A 376 -4.63 4.40 -7.59
CA MET A 376 -4.01 3.40 -8.47
C MET A 376 -2.48 3.44 -8.35
N ARG A 377 -1.90 4.64 -8.24
CA ARG A 377 -0.46 4.80 -8.05
C ARG A 377 0.02 4.30 -6.70
N LEU A 378 -0.72 4.54 -5.61
CA LEU A 378 -0.41 3.96 -4.30
C LEU A 378 -0.48 2.43 -4.35
N THR A 379 -1.48 1.88 -5.03
CA THR A 379 -1.63 0.42 -5.20
C THR A 379 -0.44 -0.16 -5.97
N GLU A 380 -0.03 0.49 -7.06
CA GLU A 380 1.12 0.05 -7.87
C GLU A 380 2.45 0.14 -7.10
N LEU A 381 2.67 1.24 -6.37
CA LEU A 381 3.85 1.39 -5.52
C LEU A 381 3.94 0.29 -4.46
N GLY A 382 2.80 -0.03 -3.83
CA GLY A 382 2.71 -1.10 -2.84
C GLY A 382 2.96 -2.47 -3.46
N ARG A 383 2.34 -2.76 -4.60
CA ARG A 383 2.52 -4.00 -5.37
C ARG A 383 3.99 -4.21 -5.72
N ARG A 384 4.62 -3.22 -6.34
CA ARG A 384 6.05 -3.25 -6.73
C ARG A 384 6.98 -3.42 -5.54
N THR A 385 6.68 -2.74 -4.43
CA THR A 385 7.43 -2.87 -3.19
C THR A 385 7.38 -4.32 -2.68
N LEU A 386 6.19 -4.94 -2.66
CA LEU A 386 6.03 -6.33 -2.26
C LEU A 386 6.71 -7.32 -3.20
N GLU A 387 6.59 -7.13 -4.52
CA GLU A 387 7.23 -7.98 -5.52
C GLU A 387 8.76 -8.03 -5.35
N ILE A 388 9.39 -6.86 -5.24
CA ILE A 388 10.83 -6.75 -5.00
C ILE A 388 11.20 -7.34 -3.65
N PHE A 389 10.37 -7.14 -2.63
CA PHE A 389 10.60 -7.71 -1.30
C PHE A 389 10.61 -9.25 -1.35
N VAL A 390 9.59 -9.85 -1.96
CA VAL A 390 9.46 -11.31 -2.10
C VAL A 390 10.65 -11.86 -2.89
N LEU A 391 10.95 -11.27 -4.05
CA LEU A 391 12.06 -11.72 -4.91
C LEU A 391 13.38 -11.73 -4.12
N VAL A 392 13.70 -10.65 -3.41
CA VAL A 392 14.92 -10.55 -2.62
C VAL A 392 14.91 -11.52 -1.44
N HIS A 393 13.76 -11.76 -0.81
CA HIS A 393 13.65 -12.72 0.29
C HIS A 393 13.88 -14.15 -0.19
N VAL A 394 13.19 -14.58 -1.25
CA VAL A 394 13.37 -15.89 -1.87
C VAL A 394 14.82 -16.08 -2.30
N PHE A 395 15.39 -15.09 -3.00
CA PHE A 395 16.80 -15.12 -3.38
C PHE A 395 17.75 -15.25 -2.18
N ARG A 396 17.49 -14.54 -1.08
CA ARG A 396 18.32 -14.66 0.14
C ARG A 396 18.28 -16.09 0.70
N VAL A 397 17.12 -16.72 0.73
CA VAL A 397 16.96 -18.12 1.18
C VAL A 397 17.75 -19.05 0.25
N LEU A 398 17.60 -18.88 -1.07
CA LEU A 398 18.34 -19.66 -2.08
C LEU A 398 19.85 -19.49 -1.96
N HIS A 399 20.33 -18.26 -1.79
CA HIS A 399 21.75 -17.96 -1.64
C HIS A 399 22.32 -18.54 -0.34
N GLN A 400 21.54 -18.59 0.74
CA GLN A 400 21.97 -19.28 1.96
C GLN A 400 22.16 -20.78 1.72
N LEU A 401 21.24 -21.41 0.99
CA LEU A 401 21.34 -22.82 0.62
C LEU A 401 22.51 -23.11 -0.34
N SER A 402 22.86 -22.16 -1.22
CA SER A 402 24.01 -22.34 -2.12
C SER A 402 25.36 -22.24 -1.41
N VAL A 403 25.45 -21.46 -0.32
CA VAL A 403 26.68 -21.31 0.48
C VAL A 403 26.79 -22.38 1.57
N PHE A 404 25.66 -22.76 2.18
CA PHE A 404 25.57 -23.78 3.21
C PHE A 404 24.53 -24.84 2.80
N PRO A 405 24.88 -25.76 1.88
CA PRO A 405 23.97 -26.83 1.50
C PRO A 405 23.67 -27.68 2.74
N PRO A 406 22.39 -28.02 3.01
CA PRO A 406 22.07 -28.93 4.11
C PRO A 406 22.82 -30.25 3.91
N MET A 407 23.52 -30.70 4.95
CA MET A 407 24.05 -32.07 4.98
C MET A 407 22.85 -33.01 5.01
N PHE A 408 22.57 -33.66 3.88
CA PHE A 408 21.62 -34.76 3.80
C PHE A 408 22.27 -36.06 4.25
#